data_AF-A0A662VF62-F1
#
_entry.id   AF-A0A662VF62-F1
#
_cell.length_a   1.000
_cell.length_b   1.000
_cell.length_c   1.000
_cell.angle_alpha   90.00
_cell.angle_beta   90.00
_cell.angle_gamma   90.00
#
_symmetry.space_group_name_H-M   'P 1'
#
loop_
_entity.id
_entity.type
_entity.pdbx_description
1 polymer ?
#
loop_
_entity_poly.entity_id
_entity_poly.type
_entity_poly.pdbx_seq_one_letter_code
_entity_poly.pdbx_strand_id
1 'polypeptide(L)'
;MPEVRTGPIRLSGYALKLRRVVNAALRDYYKQKKLDAKEINNIISDINAKIYNILVEKFEVPKDAVVNITLQYEVEDNKFVIKDIKIEVFDLNEILTRNATNEIKKLLGLGSA
;
A
#
# COMPACT_ATOMS: atom_id res chain seq x y z
N MET A 1 -10.17 16.14 -0.09
CA MET A 1 -10.61 14.82 0.38
C MET A 1 -9.46 14.16 1.11
N PRO A 2 -9.71 13.51 2.26
CA PRO A 2 -8.72 12.67 2.94
C PRO A 2 -8.17 11.56 2.04
N GLU A 3 -6.88 11.28 2.16
CA GLU A 3 -6.23 10.18 1.45
C GLU A 3 -5.39 9.35 2.42
N VAL A 4 -5.32 8.04 2.15
CA VAL A 4 -4.33 7.15 2.77
C VAL A 4 -3.44 6.54 1.70
N ARG A 5 -2.17 6.37 2.04
CA ARG A 5 -1.16 5.80 1.15
C ARG A 5 -0.48 4.63 1.84
N THR A 6 -0.26 3.54 1.13
CA THR A 6 0.62 2.47 1.64
C THR A 6 2.08 2.91 1.67
N GLY A 7 2.46 3.86 0.80
CA GLY A 7 3.84 4.07 0.41
C GLY A 7 4.35 2.89 -0.45
N PRO A 8 5.58 2.98 -0.99
CA PRO A 8 6.21 1.88 -1.70
C PRO A 8 6.33 0.65 -0.77
N ILE A 9 5.67 -0.43 -1.15
CA ILE A 9 5.66 -1.69 -0.40
C ILE A 9 5.71 -2.85 -1.39
N ARG A 10 6.38 -3.95 -1.01
CA ARG A 10 6.34 -5.18 -1.78
C ARG A 10 4.90 -5.67 -1.94
N LEU A 11 4.53 -6.15 -3.13
CA LEU A 11 3.20 -6.66 -3.44
C LEU A 11 2.77 -7.75 -2.43
N SER A 12 3.66 -8.65 -2.04
CA SER A 12 3.36 -9.66 -1.02
C SER A 12 2.86 -9.10 0.34
N GLY A 13 3.14 -7.83 0.64
CA GLY A 13 2.77 -7.16 1.90
C GLY A 13 1.69 -6.08 1.78
N TYR A 14 1.16 -5.80 0.58
CA TYR A 14 0.28 -4.65 0.38
C TYR A 14 -0.99 -4.72 1.23
N ALA A 15 -1.60 -5.91 1.35
CA ALA A 15 -2.90 -6.08 1.99
C ALA A 15 -2.87 -5.73 3.48
N LEU A 16 -1.82 -6.17 4.18
CA LEU A 16 -1.60 -5.82 5.58
C LEU A 16 -1.29 -4.32 5.73
N LYS A 17 -0.49 -3.76 4.82
CA LYS A 17 -0.14 -2.33 4.86
C LYS A 17 -1.36 -1.44 4.64
N LEU A 18 -2.21 -1.75 3.65
CA LEU A 18 -3.45 -1.01 3.36
C LEU A 18 -4.37 -1.02 4.57
N ARG A 19 -4.60 -2.19 5.17
CA ARG A 19 -5.40 -2.30 6.40
C ARG A 19 -4.87 -1.43 7.53
N ARG A 20 -3.55 -1.43 7.77
CA ARG A 20 -2.93 -0.64 8.83
C ARG A 20 -3.10 0.86 8.60
N VAL A 21 -2.87 1.36 7.37
CA VAL A 21 -2.93 2.80 7.10
C VAL A 21 -4.37 3.32 7.12
N VAL A 22 -5.34 2.55 6.61
CA VAL A 22 -6.76 2.93 6.68
C VAL A 22 -7.23 3.00 8.14
N ASN A 23 -6.97 1.96 8.95
CA ASN A 23 -7.39 1.96 10.35
C ASN A 23 -6.69 3.06 11.18
N ALA A 24 -5.43 3.39 10.85
CA ALA A 24 -4.74 4.50 11.50
C ALA A 24 -5.42 5.85 11.19
N ALA A 25 -5.81 6.08 9.94
CA ALA A 25 -6.49 7.31 9.52
C ALA A 25 -7.91 7.44 10.11
N LEU A 26 -8.57 6.32 10.37
CA LEU A 26 -9.93 6.28 10.94
C LEU A 26 -9.97 6.17 12.47
N ARG A 27 -8.81 6.18 13.15
CA ARG A 27 -8.69 5.96 14.60
C ARG A 27 -9.61 6.84 15.43
N ASP A 28 -9.72 8.12 15.11
CA ASP A 28 -10.54 9.05 15.88
C ASP A 28 -12.03 8.87 15.63
N TYR A 29 -12.45 8.45 14.43
CA TYR A 29 -13.83 8.07 14.15
C TYR A 29 -14.27 6.84 14.95
N TYR A 30 -13.37 5.87 15.15
CA TYR A 30 -13.63 4.73 16.02
C TYR A 30 -13.80 5.13 17.48
N LYS A 31 -12.93 6.02 18.00
CA LYS A 31 -13.06 6.54 19.37
C LYS A 31 -14.40 7.28 19.58
N GLN A 32 -14.85 8.00 18.56
CA GLN A 32 -16.13 8.70 18.56
C GLN A 32 -17.34 7.78 18.30
N LYS A 33 -17.12 6.47 18.12
CA LYS A 33 -18.16 5.48 17.76
C LYS A 33 -18.94 5.85 16.48
N LYS A 34 -18.32 6.62 15.58
CA LYS A 34 -18.88 7.00 14.28
C LYS A 34 -18.65 5.93 13.22
N LEU A 35 -17.66 5.08 13.40
CA LEU A 35 -17.37 3.95 12.52
C LEU A 35 -17.08 2.72 13.37
N ASP A 36 -17.39 1.55 12.82
CA ASP A 36 -17.04 0.26 13.42
C ASP A 36 -15.81 -0.34 12.74
N ALA A 37 -14.79 -0.70 13.52
CA ALA A 37 -13.53 -1.21 12.98
C ALA A 37 -13.70 -2.58 12.28
N LYS A 38 -14.66 -3.41 12.71
CA LYS A 38 -14.92 -4.71 12.08
C LYS A 38 -15.55 -4.52 10.71
N GLU A 39 -16.51 -3.61 10.57
CA GLU A 39 -17.11 -3.24 9.28
C GLU A 39 -16.06 -2.71 8.30
N ILE A 40 -15.22 -1.76 8.74
CA ILE A 40 -14.13 -1.23 7.91
C ILE A 40 -13.16 -2.33 7.47
N ASN A 41 -12.82 -3.26 8.36
CA ASN A 41 -11.92 -4.35 8.01
C ASN A 41 -12.53 -5.34 7.00
N ASN A 42 -13.85 -5.51 6.98
CA ASN A 42 -14.53 -6.29 5.94
C ASN A 42 -14.43 -5.58 4.58
N ILE A 43 -14.75 -4.28 4.53
CA ILE A 43 -14.62 -3.46 3.31
C ILE A 43 -13.20 -3.52 2.76
N ILE A 44 -12.18 -3.35 3.61
CA ILE A 44 -10.77 -3.43 3.19
C ILE A 44 -10.41 -4.84 2.70
N SER A 45 -10.98 -5.89 3.29
CA SER A 45 -10.71 -7.26 2.85
C SER A 45 -11.27 -7.52 1.45
N ASP A 46 -12.46 -6.98 1.13
CA ASP A 46 -13.04 -7.03 -0.21
C ASP A 46 -12.20 -6.24 -1.23
N ILE A 47 -11.70 -5.06 -0.86
CA ILE A 47 -10.76 -4.29 -1.69
C ILE A 47 -9.50 -5.10 -1.95
N ASN A 48 -8.90 -5.69 -0.91
CA ASN A 48 -7.69 -6.49 -1.05
C ASN A 48 -7.92 -7.69 -1.98
N ALA A 49 -9.07 -8.39 -1.87
CA ALA A 49 -9.39 -9.47 -2.79
C ALA A 49 -9.45 -8.97 -4.25
N LYS A 50 -10.09 -7.84 -4.52
CA LYS A 50 -10.14 -7.24 -5.87
C LYS A 50 -8.75 -6.85 -6.38
N ILE A 51 -7.91 -6.25 -5.53
CA ILE A 51 -6.53 -5.89 -5.90
C ILE A 51 -5.71 -7.14 -6.21
N TYR A 52 -5.85 -8.22 -5.41
CA TYR A 52 -5.16 -9.48 -5.66
C TYR A 52 -5.56 -10.08 -7.01
N ASN A 53 -6.86 -10.18 -7.29
CA ASN A 53 -7.36 -10.75 -8.53
C ASN A 53 -6.87 -9.95 -9.75
N ILE A 54 -6.79 -8.62 -9.66
CA ILE A 54 -6.30 -7.80 -10.77
C ILE A 54 -4.78 -7.86 -10.91
N LEU A 55 -4.02 -7.60 -9.85
CA LEU A 55 -2.56 -7.50 -9.95
C LEU A 55 -1.90 -8.87 -10.08
N VAL A 56 -2.31 -9.85 -9.28
CA VAL A 56 -1.64 -11.15 -9.21
C VAL A 56 -2.24 -12.13 -10.20
N GLU A 57 -3.55 -12.27 -10.27
CA GLU A 57 -4.17 -13.31 -11.12
C GLU A 57 -4.31 -12.87 -12.58
N LYS A 58 -4.74 -11.62 -12.82
CA LYS A 58 -4.99 -11.12 -14.18
C LYS A 58 -3.74 -10.54 -14.85
N PHE A 59 -2.96 -9.74 -14.14
CA PHE A 59 -1.77 -9.08 -14.70
C PHE A 59 -0.46 -9.78 -14.34
N GLU A 60 -0.51 -10.85 -13.55
CA GLU A 60 0.65 -11.67 -13.21
C GLU A 60 1.83 -10.87 -12.62
N VAL A 61 1.53 -9.77 -11.92
CA VAL A 61 2.56 -8.92 -11.30
C VAL A 61 3.33 -9.75 -10.26
N PRO A 62 4.67 -9.80 -10.34
CA PRO A 62 5.49 -10.58 -9.42
C PRO A 62 5.26 -10.20 -7.96
N LYS A 63 5.28 -11.19 -7.06
CA LYS A 63 5.06 -10.96 -5.61
C LYS A 63 6.10 -10.05 -4.97
N ASP A 64 7.29 -9.98 -5.54
CA ASP A 64 8.42 -9.16 -5.10
C ASP A 64 8.42 -7.75 -5.70
N ALA A 65 7.56 -7.48 -6.69
CA ALA A 65 7.35 -6.15 -7.25
C ALA A 65 6.94 -5.16 -6.15
N VAL A 66 7.27 -3.88 -6.37
CA VAL A 66 6.90 -2.80 -5.46
C VAL A 66 5.64 -2.12 -5.97
N VAL A 67 4.70 -1.86 -5.08
CA VAL A 67 3.47 -1.13 -5.38
C VAL A 67 3.25 0.02 -4.39
N ASN A 68 2.48 1.02 -4.81
CA ASN A 68 1.95 2.06 -3.93
C ASN A 68 0.45 2.21 -4.20
N ILE A 69 -0.35 2.04 -3.16
CA ILE A 69 -1.81 2.17 -3.23
C ILE A 69 -2.20 3.46 -2.52
N THR A 70 -2.90 4.33 -3.23
CA THR A 70 -3.51 5.55 -2.69
C THR A 70 -5.03 5.39 -2.73
N LEU A 71 -5.68 5.55 -1.58
CA LEU A 71 -7.13 5.45 -1.43
C LEU A 71 -7.67 6.81 -0.95
N GLN A 72 -8.55 7.41 -1.73
CA GLN A 72 -9.28 8.61 -1.35
C GLN A 72 -10.63 8.22 -0.78
N TYR A 73 -11.03 8.83 0.33
CA TYR A 73 -12.25 8.49 1.03
C TYR A 73 -12.92 9.71 1.66
N GLU A 74 -14.18 9.54 2.02
CA GLU A 74 -14.94 10.46 2.86
C GLU A 74 -15.65 9.67 3.96
N VAL A 75 -16.01 10.37 5.05
CA VAL A 75 -16.89 9.82 6.08
C VAL A 75 -18.18 10.64 6.06
N GLU A 76 -19.21 10.08 5.42
CA GLU A 76 -20.53 10.69 5.24
C GLU A 76 -21.55 9.90 6.05
N ASP A 77 -22.36 10.57 6.88
CA ASP A 77 -23.41 9.92 7.69
C ASP A 77 -22.92 8.67 8.44
N ASN A 78 -21.74 8.76 9.07
CA ASN A 78 -21.11 7.64 9.78
C ASN A 78 -20.81 6.42 8.90
N LYS A 79 -20.59 6.62 7.60
CA LYS A 79 -20.17 5.59 6.64
C LYS A 79 -18.87 5.97 5.99
N PHE A 80 -17.99 4.97 5.83
CA PHE A 80 -16.76 5.12 5.08
C PHE A 80 -17.03 4.92 3.60
N VAL A 81 -16.88 5.98 2.80
CA VAL A 81 -17.15 5.97 1.37
C VAL A 81 -15.84 6.16 0.62
N ILE A 82 -15.52 5.19 -0.24
CA ILE A 82 -14.36 5.26 -1.12
C ILE A 82 -14.74 6.11 -2.32
N LYS A 83 -13.90 7.08 -2.66
CA LYS A 83 -14.15 8.02 -3.76
C LYS A 83 -13.20 7.79 -4.94
N ASP A 84 -11.97 7.39 -4.67
CA ASP A 84 -10.99 7.07 -5.69
C ASP A 84 -9.93 6.08 -5.18
N ILE A 85 -9.32 5.33 -6.10
CA ILE A 85 -8.20 4.44 -5.82
C ILE A 85 -7.18 4.50 -6.96
N LYS A 86 -5.92 4.79 -6.61
CA LYS A 86 -4.77 4.75 -7.52
C LYS A 86 -3.84 3.63 -7.08
N ILE A 87 -3.39 2.82 -8.04
CA ILE A 87 -2.37 1.79 -7.83
C ILE A 87 -1.21 2.08 -8.76
N GLU A 88 -0.03 2.26 -8.18
CA GLU A 88 1.23 2.42 -8.90
C GLU A 88 2.03 1.12 -8.74
N VAL A 89 2.57 0.61 -9.85
CA VAL A 89 3.46 -0.55 -9.88
C VAL A 89 4.83 -0.03 -10.33
N PHE A 90 5.88 -0.42 -9.62
CA PHE A 90 7.25 0.04 -9.84
C PHE A 90 8.13 -1.11 -10.29
N ASP A 91 8.89 -0.87 -11.36
CA ASP A 91 9.94 -1.77 -11.81
C ASP A 91 11.28 -1.41 -11.17
N LEU A 92 12.06 -2.43 -10.82
CA LEU A 92 13.40 -2.24 -10.28
C LEU A 92 14.35 -1.83 -11.42
N ASN A 93 14.95 -0.65 -11.31
CA ASN A 93 16.07 -0.29 -12.17
C ASN A 93 17.36 -0.96 -11.65
N GLU A 94 17.66 -2.16 -12.15
CA GLU A 94 18.80 -2.96 -11.67
C GLU A 94 20.14 -2.27 -11.86
N ILE A 95 20.34 -1.58 -12.98
CA ILE A 95 21.61 -0.90 -13.30
C ILE A 95 21.85 0.24 -12.31
N LEU A 96 20.87 1.12 -12.15
CA LEU A 96 20.96 2.24 -11.21
C LEU A 96 21.14 1.74 -9.77
N THR A 97 20.38 0.73 -9.37
CA THR A 97 20.44 0.13 -8.04
C THR A 97 21.82 -0.45 -7.75
N ARG A 98 22.39 -1.22 -8.69
CA ARG A 98 23.73 -1.80 -8.57
C ARG A 98 24.80 -0.73 -8.49
N ASN A 99 24.74 0.27 -9.37
CA ASN A 99 25.72 1.36 -9.42
C ASN A 99 25.70 2.16 -8.11
N ALA A 100 24.51 2.59 -7.65
CA ALA A 100 24.36 3.31 -6.39
C ALA A 100 24.87 2.49 -5.20
N THR A 101 24.55 1.19 -5.15
CA THR A 101 25.01 0.28 -4.09
C THR A 101 26.53 0.17 -4.08
N ASN A 102 27.15 0.02 -5.24
CA ASN A 102 28.59 -0.12 -5.36
C ASN A 102 29.34 1.16 -4.98
N GLU A 103 28.84 2.34 -5.38
CA GLU A 103 29.43 3.61 -4.97
C GLU A 103 29.38 3.81 -3.45
N ILE A 104 28.24 3.49 -2.81
CA ILE A 104 28.14 3.54 -1.34
C ILE A 104 29.07 2.51 -0.67
N LYS A 105 29.16 1.28 -1.18
CA LYS A 105 30.08 0.27 -0.64
C LYS A 105 31.53 0.75 -0.66
N LYS A 106 31.98 1.35 -1.77
CA LYS A 106 33.33 1.94 -1.89
C LYS A 106 33.57 3.01 -0.82
N LEU A 107 32.64 3.95 -0.66
CA LEU A 107 32.74 5.02 0.35
C LEU A 107 32.80 4.48 1.78
N LEU A 108 32.15 3.35 2.04
CA LEU A 108 32.14 2.67 3.34
C LEU A 108 33.32 1.71 3.55
N GLY A 109 34.22 1.54 2.57
CA GLY A 109 35.30 0.54 2.63
C GLY A 109 34.80 -0.90 2.61
N LEU A 110 33.54 -1.13 2.20
CA LEU A 110 32.98 -2.46 2.02
C LEU A 110 33.40 -2.97 0.64
N GLY A 111 34.05 -4.14 0.57
CA GLY A 111 34.48 -4.73 -0.70
C GLY A 111 33.35 -4.79 -1.74
N SER A 112 33.69 -4.58 -3.01
CA SER A 112 32.74 -4.77 -4.11
C SER A 112 32.36 -6.24 -4.22
N ALA A 113 31.06 -6.52 -4.29
CA ALA A 113 30.55 -7.83 -4.69
C ALA A 113 30.53 -7.92 -6.22
#